data_AF-A0A813AAT4-F1
#
_entry.id   AF-A0A813AAT4-F1
#
_cell.length_a   1.000
_cell.length_b   1.000
_cell.length_c   1.000
_cell.angle_alpha   90.00
_cell.angle_beta   90.00
_cell.angle_gamma   90.00
#
_symmetry.space_group_name_H-M   'P 1'
#
loop_
_entity.id
_entity.type
_entity.pdbx_description
1 polymer ?
#
loop_
_entity_poly.entity_id
_entity_poly.type
_entity_poly.pdbx_seq_one_letter_code
_entity_poly.pdbx_strand_id
1 'polypeptide(L)'
;MAYAALMSDIESAIKPNSAADDAEPRLRSNCSSTSSDSESSTWLQFAEVDGRPPPRCFVNAEVEHMANEKNRALRYREIAGPAYKLLFETVVASVLGPTVIFILVYLGSSCENGMDKPVPYWIWFCALPFALLHFVQEVRIFRYTVVPYFQVVGRFQMLKVQMGPELWILINAAKSLAFQGAVFSNAVFAARTFATSHCPLPYHGHTPEGDFSTNTSFDEIWQITLRQSSFVFFMRDVPLSAQVLFFWLLSFAPLIHAILESLPSDQWIWELDFTLDMEKPNGQSAGAADNSGEYQNFLGGTFTFGDSVMMLSSGLGMYLIDEQSPSYPRVKTYRVLDKLLHCLKKDHGNDDNSVTSSQEALNDMRQPLQIYTRNALTRCFLKVITLGLFNSALQIHVQISVYAMFRATAQNKTVDFQRLVSIGLSLGGALFLLINVEKVLFYGHTAIRKVEDVMAHINESSMPVTWKDLKNYFAYRSAEMQVIRYRGYVRYSAITFVLCIGLAITKLCMVFRCPDSMWNLGSHHSCVDLASVLVVSNT
;
A
#
# COMPACT_ATOMS: atom_id res chain seq x y z
N MET A 1 -28.74 -1.85 30.22
CA MET A 1 -30.17 -2.11 30.50
C MET A 1 -31.09 -1.35 29.55
N ALA A 2 -30.86 -0.06 29.23
CA ALA A 2 -31.69 0.68 28.26
C ALA A 2 -31.68 0.12 26.81
N TYR A 3 -30.56 -0.48 26.37
CA TYR A 3 -30.45 -1.09 25.03
C TYR A 3 -31.23 -2.42 24.90
N ALA A 4 -31.38 -3.17 26.00
CA ALA A 4 -32.10 -4.44 26.02
C ALA A 4 -33.62 -4.24 26.04
N ALA A 5 -34.10 -3.18 26.71
CA ALA A 5 -35.51 -2.77 26.66
C ALA A 5 -35.92 -2.32 25.25
N LEU A 6 -35.02 -1.62 24.53
CA LEU A 6 -35.26 -1.19 23.15
C LEU A 6 -35.31 -2.37 22.16
N MET A 7 -34.51 -3.41 22.36
CA MET A 7 -34.54 -4.62 21.51
C MET A 7 -35.75 -5.52 21.78
N SER A 8 -36.24 -5.58 23.01
CA SER A 8 -37.44 -6.33 23.40
C SER A 8 -38.73 -5.76 22.77
N ASP A 9 -38.82 -4.44 22.62
CA ASP A 9 -39.97 -3.80 21.96
C ASP A 9 -39.94 -4.02 20.43
N ILE A 10 -38.75 -4.18 19.83
CA ILE A 10 -38.55 -4.45 18.40
C ILE A 10 -38.99 -5.87 18.01
N GLU A 11 -38.75 -6.87 18.84
CA GLU A 11 -39.18 -8.26 18.57
C GLU A 11 -40.69 -8.45 18.72
N SER A 12 -41.36 -7.63 19.53
CA SER A 12 -42.82 -7.72 19.77
C SER A 12 -43.68 -7.16 18.64
N ALA A 13 -43.11 -6.36 17.73
CA ALA A 13 -43.83 -5.66 16.66
C ALA A 13 -43.80 -6.37 15.29
N ILE A 14 -43.11 -7.52 15.18
CA ILE A 14 -42.99 -8.26 13.93
C ILE A 14 -44.15 -9.28 13.83
N LYS A 15 -45.25 -8.87 13.18
CA LYS A 15 -46.13 -9.79 12.45
C LYS A 15 -45.99 -9.53 10.94
N PRO A 16 -45.93 -10.57 10.10
CA PRO A 16 -45.69 -10.42 8.68
C PRO A 16 -47.01 -10.07 7.98
N ASN A 17 -47.04 -8.96 7.25
CA ASN A 17 -48.04 -8.76 6.19
C ASN A 17 -47.36 -8.93 4.84
N SER A 18 -47.94 -9.86 4.09
CA SER A 18 -47.63 -10.28 2.74
C SER A 18 -47.95 -9.24 1.67
N ALA A 19 -47.17 -9.31 0.59
CA ALA A 19 -47.47 -8.93 -0.79
C ALA A 19 -47.51 -7.43 -1.15
N ALA A 20 -46.56 -7.01 -1.99
CA ALA A 20 -46.84 -6.57 -3.37
C ALA A 20 -45.51 -6.45 -4.13
N ASP A 21 -45.42 -7.13 -5.27
CA ASP A 21 -44.40 -6.94 -6.30
C ASP A 21 -44.46 -5.50 -6.83
N ASP A 22 -43.30 -4.86 -6.99
CA ASP A 22 -43.14 -3.79 -7.97
C ASP A 22 -41.72 -3.78 -8.53
N ALA A 23 -41.66 -3.75 -9.86
CA ALA A 23 -40.44 -3.86 -10.66
C ALA A 23 -39.70 -2.50 -10.76
N GLU A 24 -38.38 -2.53 -10.56
CA GLU A 24 -37.47 -1.40 -10.78
C GLU A 24 -37.51 -0.88 -12.24
N PRO A 25 -37.48 0.44 -12.47
CA PRO A 25 -37.31 1.00 -13.80
C PRO A 25 -35.83 1.06 -14.20
N ARG A 26 -35.53 0.48 -15.37
CA ARG A 26 -34.25 0.59 -16.08
C ARG A 26 -34.01 2.03 -16.55
N LEU A 27 -32.94 2.65 -16.07
CA LEU A 27 -32.43 3.93 -16.55
C LEU A 27 -31.69 3.77 -17.88
N ARG A 28 -32.32 4.22 -18.98
CA ARG A 28 -31.67 4.66 -20.23
C ARG A 28 -31.73 6.18 -20.29
N SER A 29 -30.61 6.83 -20.58
CA SER A 29 -30.61 8.20 -21.10
C SER A 29 -29.76 8.25 -22.36
N ASN A 30 -30.43 8.32 -23.50
CA ASN A 30 -29.86 8.65 -24.80
C ASN A 30 -29.63 10.17 -24.86
N CYS A 31 -28.43 10.59 -25.25
CA CYS A 31 -28.22 11.84 -25.99
C CYS A 31 -27.22 11.52 -27.11
N SER A 32 -27.73 11.41 -28.34
CA SER A 32 -26.93 11.27 -29.54
C SER A 32 -26.74 12.63 -30.20
N SER A 33 -25.52 12.92 -30.64
CA SER A 33 -25.30 13.64 -31.89
C SER A 33 -24.09 13.04 -32.61
N THR A 34 -24.31 12.74 -33.88
CA THR A 34 -23.42 12.07 -34.82
C THR A 34 -22.45 13.05 -35.47
N SER A 35 -21.17 12.69 -35.55
CA SER A 35 -20.35 12.94 -36.75
C SER A 35 -19.33 11.82 -36.91
N SER A 36 -19.18 11.40 -38.17
CA SER A 36 -18.49 10.21 -38.64
C SER A 36 -16.97 10.41 -38.75
N ASP A 37 -16.29 9.26 -38.80
CA ASP A 37 -14.94 9.06 -39.34
C ASP A 37 -13.75 9.16 -38.36
N SER A 38 -13.77 8.26 -37.39
CA SER A 38 -12.61 7.39 -37.12
C SER A 38 -13.17 6.08 -36.54
N GLU A 39 -12.50 4.94 -36.74
CA GLU A 39 -12.76 3.70 -36.00
C GLU A 39 -12.48 3.94 -34.50
N SER A 40 -13.39 4.66 -33.85
CA SER A 40 -13.32 5.03 -32.45
C SER A 40 -13.80 3.82 -31.67
N SER A 41 -12.92 3.24 -30.88
CA SER A 41 -13.26 2.13 -29.99
C SER A 41 -14.40 2.56 -29.07
N THR A 42 -15.58 1.97 -29.26
CA THR A 42 -16.87 2.30 -28.61
C THR A 42 -16.79 2.37 -27.09
N TRP A 43 -15.90 1.60 -26.45
CA TRP A 43 -15.72 1.62 -25.00
C TRP A 43 -15.20 2.96 -24.45
N LEU A 44 -14.58 3.80 -25.30
CA LEU A 44 -14.16 5.16 -24.94
C LEU A 44 -15.36 6.11 -24.76
N GLN A 45 -16.53 5.79 -25.32
CA GLN A 45 -17.74 6.62 -25.16
C GLN A 45 -18.22 6.69 -23.71
N PHE A 46 -17.80 5.75 -22.86
CA PHE A 46 -18.11 5.73 -21.42
C PHE A 46 -17.06 6.44 -20.56
N ALA A 47 -15.93 6.83 -21.14
CA ALA A 47 -14.95 7.66 -20.49
C ALA A 47 -15.33 9.14 -20.73
N GLU A 48 -15.39 9.92 -19.65
CA GLU A 48 -15.37 11.38 -19.76
C GLU A 48 -13.92 11.75 -20.08
N VAL A 49 -13.58 11.72 -21.37
CA VAL A 49 -12.19 11.76 -21.86
C VAL A 49 -11.63 13.18 -21.75
N ASP A 50 -11.02 13.48 -20.61
CA ASP A 50 -10.16 14.67 -20.47
C ASP A 50 -8.74 14.41 -20.99
N GLY A 51 -8.33 13.14 -21.13
CA GLY A 51 -6.94 12.74 -21.38
C GLY A 51 -6.75 11.80 -22.57
N ARG A 52 -5.50 11.57 -22.99
CA ARG A 52 -5.19 10.61 -24.06
C ARG A 52 -5.47 9.17 -23.59
N PRO A 53 -6.09 8.32 -24.44
CA PRO A 53 -6.31 6.91 -24.12
C PRO A 53 -5.00 6.14 -23.91
N PRO A 54 -5.02 5.02 -23.17
CA PRO A 54 -3.84 4.18 -23.04
C PRO A 54 -3.41 3.63 -24.40
N PRO A 55 -2.10 3.42 -24.65
CA PRO A 55 -1.64 2.78 -25.87
C PRO A 55 -2.23 1.36 -26.00
N ARG A 56 -2.65 0.98 -27.22
CA ARG A 56 -3.28 -0.34 -27.48
C ARG A 56 -2.44 -1.53 -27.02
N CYS A 57 -1.11 -1.41 -27.02
CA CYS A 57 -0.21 -2.47 -26.52
C CYS A 57 -0.34 -2.75 -25.01
N PHE A 58 -1.01 -1.87 -24.26
CA PHE A 58 -1.33 -2.03 -22.86
C PHE A 58 -2.80 -2.39 -22.63
N VAL A 59 -3.60 -2.61 -23.67
CA VAL A 59 -5.00 -3.02 -23.57
C VAL A 59 -5.11 -4.49 -23.92
N ASN A 60 -5.78 -5.28 -23.08
CA ASN A 60 -6.11 -6.66 -23.42
C ASN A 60 -7.30 -6.68 -24.42
N ALA A 61 -7.16 -7.39 -25.54
CA ALA A 61 -8.18 -7.47 -26.58
C ALA A 61 -9.51 -8.08 -26.10
N GLU A 62 -9.47 -9.05 -25.19
CA GLU A 62 -10.66 -9.67 -24.60
C GLU A 62 -11.42 -8.69 -23.70
N VAL A 63 -10.68 -7.92 -22.89
CA VAL A 63 -11.26 -6.88 -22.04
C VAL A 63 -11.85 -5.74 -22.85
N GLU A 64 -11.19 -5.37 -23.95
CA GLU A 64 -11.72 -4.38 -24.90
C GLU A 64 -13.00 -4.88 -25.57
N HIS A 65 -13.06 -6.14 -26.00
CA HIS A 65 -14.27 -6.75 -26.55
C HIS A 65 -15.42 -6.73 -25.54
N MET A 66 -15.18 -7.21 -24.31
CA MET A 66 -16.19 -7.19 -23.24
C MET A 66 -16.67 -5.77 -22.91
N ALA A 67 -15.77 -4.79 -22.93
CA ALA A 67 -16.11 -3.39 -22.66
C ALA A 67 -16.97 -2.78 -23.77
N ASN A 68 -16.74 -3.17 -25.03
CA ASN A 68 -17.56 -2.75 -26.17
C ASN A 68 -18.96 -3.41 -26.14
N GLU A 69 -19.07 -4.66 -25.71
CA GLU A 69 -20.33 -5.41 -25.70
C GLU A 69 -21.31 -4.93 -24.61
N LYS A 70 -20.80 -4.67 -23.40
CA LYS A 70 -21.65 -4.43 -22.22
C LYS A 70 -22.39 -3.09 -22.19
N ASN A 71 -22.13 -2.16 -23.12
CA ASN A 71 -22.74 -0.82 -23.18
C ASN A 71 -22.73 -0.07 -21.82
N ARG A 72 -21.74 -0.35 -20.96
CA ARG A 72 -21.53 0.31 -19.66
C ARG A 72 -20.07 0.23 -19.26
N ALA A 73 -19.67 1.05 -18.29
CA ALA A 73 -18.35 0.94 -17.67
C ALA A 73 -18.15 -0.45 -17.04
N LEU A 74 -17.00 -1.05 -17.33
CA LEU A 74 -16.58 -2.35 -16.84
C LEU A 74 -16.18 -2.24 -15.36
N ARG A 75 -16.53 -3.23 -14.54
CA ARG A 75 -16.14 -3.28 -13.12
C ARG A 75 -14.89 -4.16 -12.97
N TYR A 76 -14.02 -3.84 -12.01
CA TYR A 76 -12.83 -4.66 -11.74
C TYR A 76 -13.14 -6.12 -11.44
N ARG A 77 -14.30 -6.43 -10.83
CA ARG A 77 -14.70 -7.82 -10.55
C ARG A 77 -14.80 -8.67 -11.83
N GLU A 78 -15.28 -8.07 -12.92
CA GLU A 78 -15.58 -8.78 -14.18
C GLU A 78 -14.32 -9.19 -14.95
N ILE A 79 -13.15 -8.70 -14.53
CA ILE A 79 -11.84 -9.00 -15.12
C ILE A 79 -10.86 -9.55 -14.09
N ALA A 80 -11.32 -9.74 -12.85
CA ALA A 80 -10.44 -10.06 -11.74
C ALA A 80 -9.90 -11.48 -11.83
N GLY A 81 -10.67 -12.47 -12.30
CA GLY A 81 -10.28 -13.88 -12.31
C GLY A 81 -8.90 -14.15 -12.94
N PRO A 82 -8.67 -13.82 -14.22
CA PRO A 82 -7.37 -14.02 -14.86
C PRO A 82 -6.24 -13.23 -14.20
N ALA A 83 -6.52 -11.98 -13.80
CA ALA A 83 -5.55 -11.12 -13.11
C ALA A 83 -5.15 -11.68 -11.73
N TYR A 84 -6.12 -12.23 -11.00
CA TYR A 84 -5.97 -12.77 -9.66
C TYR A 84 -5.14 -14.06 -9.66
N LYS A 85 -5.31 -14.93 -10.67
CA LYS A 85 -4.44 -16.09 -10.88
C LYS A 85 -2.97 -15.68 -11.07
N LEU A 86 -2.71 -14.72 -11.97
CA LEU A 86 -1.36 -14.22 -12.23
C LEU A 86 -0.72 -13.56 -11.00
N LEU A 87 -1.53 -12.92 -10.14
CA LEU A 87 -1.07 -12.35 -8.88
C LEU A 87 -0.52 -13.43 -7.94
N PHE A 88 -1.21 -14.56 -7.75
CA PHE A 88 -0.70 -15.64 -6.88
C PHE A 88 0.57 -16.29 -7.42
N GLU A 89 0.68 -16.49 -8.73
CA GLU A 89 1.94 -16.94 -9.33
C GLU A 89 3.08 -15.97 -8.99
N THR A 90 2.78 -14.66 -9.00
CA THR A 90 3.76 -13.63 -8.64
C THR A 90 4.05 -13.59 -7.14
N VAL A 91 3.08 -13.88 -6.27
CA VAL A 91 3.31 -14.05 -4.82
C VAL A 91 4.39 -15.08 -4.56
N VAL A 92 4.28 -16.25 -5.20
CA VAL A 92 5.28 -17.32 -5.05
C VAL A 92 6.65 -16.85 -5.52
N ALA A 93 6.72 -16.20 -6.68
CA ALA A 93 7.98 -15.66 -7.21
C ALA A 93 8.60 -14.58 -6.29
N SER A 94 7.79 -13.71 -5.70
CA SER A 94 8.21 -12.63 -4.80
C SER A 94 8.72 -13.11 -3.45
N VAL A 95 8.33 -14.31 -3.00
CA VAL A 95 8.90 -14.95 -1.80
C VAL A 95 10.13 -15.76 -2.16
N LEU A 96 10.04 -16.56 -3.24
CA LEU A 96 11.11 -17.46 -3.66
C LEU A 96 12.37 -16.71 -4.06
N GLY A 97 12.25 -15.67 -4.88
CA GLY A 97 13.39 -14.91 -5.41
C GLY A 97 14.30 -14.36 -4.30
N PRO A 98 13.79 -13.50 -3.39
CA PRO A 98 14.58 -12.93 -2.31
C PRO A 98 15.15 -13.99 -1.36
N THR A 99 14.42 -15.11 -1.14
CA THR A 99 14.90 -16.23 -0.32
C THR A 99 16.08 -16.95 -0.98
N VAL A 100 16.01 -17.22 -2.29
CA VAL A 100 17.12 -17.82 -3.04
C VAL A 100 18.34 -16.91 -3.02
N ILE A 101 18.16 -15.60 -3.21
CA ILE A 101 19.27 -14.63 -3.13
C ILE A 101 19.85 -14.58 -1.72
N PHE A 102 19.01 -14.61 -0.68
CA PHE A 102 19.48 -14.68 0.70
C PHE A 102 20.37 -15.90 0.92
N ILE A 103 19.93 -17.09 0.49
CA ILE A 103 20.68 -18.35 0.65
C ILE A 103 22.01 -18.30 -0.12
N LEU A 104 21.98 -17.87 -1.38
CA LEU A 104 23.19 -17.77 -2.22
C LEU A 104 24.23 -16.81 -1.63
N VAL A 105 23.78 -15.65 -1.14
CA VAL A 105 24.67 -14.66 -0.49
C VAL A 105 25.20 -15.21 0.83
N TYR A 106 24.36 -15.86 1.63
CA TYR A 106 24.78 -16.47 2.90
C TYR A 106 25.88 -17.51 2.68
N LEU A 107 25.69 -18.43 1.73
CA LEU A 107 26.67 -19.47 1.40
C LEU A 107 27.94 -18.91 0.74
N GLY A 108 27.81 -17.81 0.00
CA GLY A 108 28.94 -17.14 -0.66
C GLY A 108 29.68 -16.14 0.24
N SER A 109 29.17 -15.85 1.43
CA SER A 109 29.80 -14.93 2.38
C SER A 109 30.82 -15.66 3.23
N SER A 110 32.06 -15.16 3.26
CA SER A 110 33.15 -15.72 4.06
C SER A 110 33.90 -14.64 4.83
N CYS A 111 34.39 -14.97 6.03
CA CYS A 111 35.32 -14.13 6.79
C CYS A 111 36.73 -14.33 6.21
N GLU A 112 37.16 -13.51 5.26
CA GLU A 112 38.53 -13.60 4.71
C GLU A 112 39.35 -12.42 5.26
N ASN A 113 40.43 -12.71 5.99
CA ASN A 113 41.28 -11.69 6.67
C ASN A 113 40.56 -10.81 7.72
N GLY A 114 39.54 -11.35 8.38
CA GLY A 114 38.81 -10.63 9.43
C GLY A 114 37.92 -9.48 8.92
N MET A 115 37.74 -9.35 7.61
CA MET A 115 36.82 -8.42 6.98
C MET A 115 35.80 -9.20 6.14
N ASP A 116 34.63 -8.62 5.91
CA ASP A 116 33.68 -9.25 5.00
C ASP A 116 34.19 -9.15 3.55
N LYS A 117 34.10 -10.26 2.82
CA LYS A 117 34.38 -10.22 1.38
C LYS A 117 33.24 -9.45 0.69
N PRO A 118 33.53 -8.52 -0.23
CA PRO A 118 32.48 -7.87 -0.99
C PRO A 118 31.65 -8.91 -1.74
N VAL A 119 30.33 -8.76 -1.69
CA VAL A 119 29.41 -9.67 -2.37
C VAL A 119 29.67 -9.59 -3.86
N PRO A 120 29.88 -10.73 -4.55
CA PRO A 120 30.22 -10.67 -5.96
C PRO A 120 29.04 -10.16 -6.79
N TYR A 121 29.30 -9.24 -7.71
CA TYR A 121 28.27 -8.58 -8.50
C TYR A 121 27.42 -9.53 -9.35
N TRP A 122 27.88 -10.75 -9.63
CA TRP A 122 27.12 -11.72 -10.41
C TRP A 122 25.83 -12.19 -9.72
N ILE A 123 25.70 -12.03 -8.40
CA ILE A 123 24.47 -12.36 -7.67
C ILE A 123 23.28 -11.54 -8.19
N TRP A 124 23.53 -10.31 -8.67
CA TRP A 124 22.49 -9.50 -9.30
C TRP A 124 21.98 -10.08 -10.61
N PHE A 125 22.81 -10.83 -11.35
CA PHE A 125 22.33 -11.59 -12.51
C PHE A 125 21.41 -12.75 -12.11
N CYS A 126 21.53 -13.29 -10.90
CA CYS A 126 20.59 -14.28 -10.37
C CYS A 126 19.27 -13.66 -9.91
N ALA A 127 19.30 -12.40 -9.44
CA ALA A 127 18.10 -11.66 -9.05
C ALA A 127 17.29 -11.17 -10.25
N LEU A 128 17.97 -10.84 -11.36
CA LEU A 128 17.38 -10.26 -12.56
C LEU A 128 16.20 -11.09 -13.15
N PRO A 129 16.28 -12.42 -13.30
CA PRO A 129 15.15 -13.22 -13.79
C PRO A 129 13.88 -13.09 -12.94
N PHE A 130 14.02 -13.03 -11.60
CA PHE A 130 12.88 -12.86 -10.70
C PHE A 130 12.28 -11.45 -10.81
N ALA A 131 13.13 -10.41 -10.87
CA ALA A 131 12.67 -9.05 -11.07
C ALA A 131 11.97 -8.86 -12.42
N LEU A 132 12.51 -9.46 -13.48
CA LEU A 132 11.91 -9.43 -14.82
C LEU A 132 10.59 -10.20 -14.86
N LEU A 133 10.52 -11.40 -14.26
CA LEU A 133 9.29 -12.17 -14.17
C LEU A 133 8.21 -11.36 -13.44
N HIS A 134 8.55 -10.75 -12.30
CA HIS A 134 7.64 -9.89 -11.55
C HIS A 134 7.11 -8.74 -12.41
N PHE A 135 8.01 -8.02 -13.10
CA PHE A 135 7.62 -6.89 -13.94
C PHE A 135 6.78 -7.31 -15.16
N VAL A 136 7.11 -8.44 -15.80
CA VAL A 136 6.31 -8.99 -16.91
C VAL A 136 4.90 -9.34 -16.44
N GLN A 137 4.77 -9.97 -15.27
CA GLN A 137 3.47 -10.29 -14.69
C GLN A 137 2.69 -9.02 -14.32
N GLU A 138 3.34 -8.02 -13.74
CA GLU A 138 2.72 -6.72 -13.46
C GLU A 138 2.15 -6.08 -14.73
N VAL A 139 2.91 -6.06 -15.84
CA VAL A 139 2.42 -5.54 -17.12
C VAL A 139 1.25 -6.35 -17.66
N ARG A 140 1.28 -7.68 -17.52
CA ARG A 140 0.16 -8.56 -17.93
C ARG A 140 -1.10 -8.27 -17.13
N ILE A 141 -0.98 -8.12 -15.81
CA ILE A 141 -2.11 -7.80 -14.93
C ILE A 141 -2.63 -6.38 -15.23
N PHE A 142 -1.73 -5.43 -15.46
CA PHE A 142 -2.08 -4.05 -15.84
C PHE A 142 -2.94 -4.00 -17.11
N ARG A 143 -2.69 -4.89 -18.09
CA ARG A 143 -3.51 -4.97 -19.32
C ARG A 143 -4.97 -5.31 -19.06
N TYR A 144 -5.26 -6.04 -17.99
CA TYR A 144 -6.63 -6.29 -17.57
C TYR A 144 -7.20 -5.06 -16.87
N THR A 145 -6.47 -4.46 -15.92
CA THR A 145 -6.99 -3.41 -15.04
C THR A 145 -7.12 -2.02 -15.67
N VAL A 146 -6.37 -1.73 -16.73
CA VAL A 146 -6.30 -0.37 -17.32
C VAL A 146 -7.62 0.10 -17.93
N VAL A 147 -8.40 -0.78 -18.54
CA VAL A 147 -9.67 -0.42 -19.21
C VAL A 147 -10.72 0.05 -18.19
N PRO A 148 -11.10 -0.74 -17.16
CA PRO A 148 -12.05 -0.26 -16.16
C PRO A 148 -11.53 0.95 -15.39
N TYR A 149 -10.21 1.04 -15.17
CA TYR A 149 -9.60 2.25 -14.61
C TYR A 149 -9.90 3.48 -15.48
N PHE A 150 -9.58 3.40 -16.77
CA PHE A 150 -9.67 4.53 -17.69
C PHE A 150 -11.12 4.94 -17.96
N GLN A 151 -12.06 3.98 -18.07
CA GLN A 151 -13.48 4.29 -18.20
C GLN A 151 -14.03 5.09 -17.01
N VAL A 152 -13.54 4.82 -15.81
CA VAL A 152 -13.99 5.54 -14.61
C VAL A 152 -13.22 6.84 -14.38
N VAL A 153 -11.91 6.86 -14.60
CA VAL A 153 -11.07 8.03 -14.24
C VAL A 153 -10.91 9.01 -15.41
N GLY A 154 -10.96 8.52 -16.66
CA GLY A 154 -10.85 9.31 -17.90
C GLY A 154 -9.46 9.89 -18.19
N ARG A 155 -8.49 9.75 -17.26
CA ARG A 155 -7.15 10.34 -17.37
C ARG A 155 -6.13 9.68 -16.46
N PHE A 156 -4.86 9.70 -16.89
CA PHE A 156 -3.72 9.36 -16.04
C PHE A 156 -3.24 10.61 -15.30
N GLN A 157 -3.08 10.51 -13.99
CA GLN A 157 -2.69 11.65 -13.16
C GLN A 157 -1.84 11.22 -11.96
N MET A 158 -0.98 12.13 -11.51
CA MET A 158 -0.20 11.98 -10.27
C MET A 158 -0.20 13.33 -9.55
N LEU A 159 -0.56 13.35 -8.25
CA LEU A 159 -0.65 14.57 -7.44
C LEU A 159 -1.46 15.70 -8.11
N LYS A 160 -2.60 15.34 -8.74
CA LYS A 160 -3.50 16.21 -9.55
C LYS A 160 -2.95 16.69 -10.90
N VAL A 161 -1.67 16.51 -11.17
CA VAL A 161 -1.09 16.82 -12.48
C VAL A 161 -1.51 15.73 -13.46
N GLN A 162 -2.18 16.13 -14.53
CA GLN A 162 -2.47 15.22 -15.64
C GLN A 162 -1.17 14.88 -16.35
N MET A 163 -0.94 13.60 -16.58
CA MET A 163 0.26 13.10 -17.24
C MET A 163 -0.14 12.38 -18.53
N GLY A 164 0.73 12.46 -19.54
CA GLY A 164 0.63 11.56 -20.67
C GLY A 164 0.71 10.09 -20.20
N PRO A 165 0.00 9.17 -20.85
CA PRO A 165 -0.02 7.76 -20.44
C PRO A 165 1.39 7.15 -20.43
N GLU A 166 2.26 7.53 -21.39
CA GLU A 166 3.62 7.04 -21.50
C GLU A 166 4.46 7.43 -20.28
N LEU A 167 4.39 8.71 -19.87
CA LEU A 167 5.12 9.21 -18.72
C LEU A 167 4.60 8.59 -17.41
N TRP A 168 3.28 8.44 -17.27
CA TRP A 168 2.67 7.81 -16.10
C TRP A 168 3.11 6.35 -15.97
N ILE A 169 3.08 5.59 -17.07
CA ILE A 169 3.55 4.19 -17.11
C ILE A 169 5.04 4.13 -16.78
N LEU A 170 5.87 5.00 -17.37
CA LEU A 170 7.31 5.02 -17.12
C LEU A 170 7.65 5.27 -15.64
N ILE A 171 7.00 6.27 -15.02
CA ILE A 171 7.23 6.60 -13.61
C ILE A 171 6.83 5.42 -12.72
N ASN A 172 5.69 4.79 -12.97
CA ASN A 172 5.21 3.69 -12.13
C ASN A 172 6.00 2.40 -12.37
N ALA A 173 6.42 2.13 -13.60
CA ALA A 173 7.36 1.05 -13.89
C ALA A 173 8.69 1.25 -13.17
N ALA A 174 9.23 2.47 -13.14
CA ALA A 174 10.44 2.79 -12.40
C ALA A 174 10.26 2.58 -10.88
N LYS A 175 9.09 2.93 -10.31
CA LYS A 175 8.78 2.63 -8.90
C LYS A 175 8.74 1.13 -8.63
N SER A 176 8.09 0.34 -9.47
CA SER A 176 8.05 -1.13 -9.32
C SER A 176 9.44 -1.75 -9.40
N LEU A 177 10.27 -1.32 -10.35
CA LEU A 177 11.65 -1.77 -10.46
C LEU A 177 12.49 -1.35 -9.24
N ALA A 178 12.33 -0.12 -8.75
CA ALA A 178 13.02 0.34 -7.55
C ALA A 178 12.60 -0.45 -6.30
N PHE A 179 11.31 -0.79 -6.18
CA PHE A 179 10.81 -1.64 -5.12
C PHE A 179 11.42 -3.05 -5.18
N GLN A 180 11.42 -3.70 -6.34
CA GLN A 180 12.07 -5.00 -6.51
C GLN A 180 13.57 -4.92 -6.21
N GLY A 181 14.24 -3.87 -6.68
CA GLY A 181 15.65 -3.59 -6.36
C GLY A 181 15.88 -3.48 -4.85
N ALA A 182 15.00 -2.78 -4.13
CA ALA A 182 15.06 -2.69 -2.68
C ALA A 182 14.87 -4.07 -2.01
N VAL A 183 13.87 -4.86 -2.43
CA VAL A 183 13.64 -6.21 -1.88
C VAL A 183 14.87 -7.11 -2.03
N PHE A 184 15.48 -7.16 -3.22
CA PHE A 184 16.70 -7.96 -3.42
C PHE A 184 17.90 -7.39 -2.67
N SER A 185 18.07 -6.07 -2.66
CA SER A 185 19.16 -5.42 -1.91
C SER A 185 19.05 -5.69 -0.41
N ASN A 186 17.83 -5.70 0.11
CA ASN A 186 17.51 -6.02 1.48
C ASN A 186 17.84 -7.48 1.81
N ALA A 187 17.56 -8.43 0.90
CA ALA A 187 17.96 -9.82 1.06
C ALA A 187 19.48 -10.01 1.05
N VAL A 188 20.19 -9.35 0.13
CA VAL A 188 21.67 -9.37 0.06
C VAL A 188 22.27 -8.79 1.35
N PHE A 189 21.77 -7.63 1.78
CA PHE A 189 22.20 -6.99 3.03
C PHE A 189 21.97 -7.92 4.23
N ALA A 190 20.76 -8.47 4.34
CA ALA A 190 20.40 -9.30 5.48
C ALA A 190 21.24 -10.58 5.55
N ALA A 191 21.40 -11.27 4.42
CA ALA A 191 22.21 -12.48 4.34
C ALA A 191 23.68 -12.23 4.66
N ARG A 192 24.26 -11.16 4.09
CA ARG A 192 25.66 -10.78 4.34
C ARG A 192 25.87 -10.48 5.81
N THR A 193 25.07 -9.57 6.38
CA THR A 193 25.20 -9.22 7.81
C THR A 193 24.97 -10.41 8.71
N PHE A 194 24.00 -11.28 8.40
CA PHE A 194 23.75 -12.50 9.17
C PHE A 194 24.94 -13.47 9.12
N ALA A 195 25.57 -13.65 7.96
CA ALA A 195 26.74 -14.51 7.80
C ALA A 195 28.00 -13.95 8.48
N THR A 196 28.16 -12.62 8.47
CA THR A 196 29.44 -11.99 8.86
C THR A 196 29.42 -11.26 10.20
N SER A 197 28.29 -11.21 10.92
CA SER A 197 28.19 -10.43 12.16
C SER A 197 29.14 -10.91 13.26
N HIS A 198 29.44 -12.22 13.27
CA HIS A 198 30.32 -12.89 14.22
C HIS A 198 31.77 -13.01 13.73
N CYS A 199 32.10 -12.51 12.52
CA CYS A 199 33.47 -12.56 12.03
C CYS A 199 34.38 -11.75 12.97
N PRO A 200 35.57 -12.27 13.34
CA PRO A 200 36.54 -11.51 14.11
C PRO A 200 37.11 -10.37 13.26
N LEU A 201 36.93 -9.14 13.72
CA LEU A 201 37.39 -7.90 13.11
C LEU A 201 38.56 -7.34 13.91
N PRO A 202 39.76 -7.17 13.33
CA PRO A 202 40.83 -6.43 13.98
C PRO A 202 40.47 -4.94 14.01
N TYR A 203 40.32 -4.39 15.22
CA TYR A 203 40.06 -2.97 15.45
C TYR A 203 41.34 -2.30 15.95
N HIS A 204 41.71 -1.19 15.31
CA HIS A 204 42.81 -0.32 15.76
C HIS A 204 42.24 1.03 16.17
N GLY A 205 42.35 1.33 17.46
CA GLY A 205 41.94 2.61 18.04
C GLY A 205 43.14 3.42 18.51
N HIS A 206 43.07 4.74 18.34
CA HIS A 206 44.01 5.67 18.94
C HIS A 206 43.42 6.19 20.26
N THR A 207 44.05 5.84 21.38
CA THR A 207 43.70 6.39 22.69
C THR A 207 44.77 7.39 23.15
N PRO A 208 44.46 8.33 24.06
CA PRO A 208 45.48 9.22 24.62
C PRO A 208 46.61 8.48 25.36
N GLU A 209 46.41 7.20 25.71
CA GLU A 209 47.41 6.34 26.37
C GLU A 209 48.26 5.52 25.38
N GLY A 210 47.91 5.54 24.08
CA GLY A 210 48.62 4.84 23.02
C GLY A 210 47.70 4.16 22.00
N ASP A 211 48.32 3.48 21.03
CA ASP A 211 47.62 2.69 20.03
C ASP A 211 47.15 1.36 20.64
N PHE A 212 45.85 1.06 20.49
CA PHE A 212 45.24 -0.17 20.99
C PHE A 212 44.74 -1.02 19.82
N SER A 213 45.05 -2.32 19.84
CA SER A 213 44.54 -3.29 18.88
C SER A 213 43.81 -4.43 19.60
N THR A 214 42.55 -4.66 19.25
CA THR A 214 41.77 -5.81 19.74
C THR A 214 41.04 -6.48 18.59
N ASN A 215 40.73 -7.76 18.76
CA ASN A 215 39.74 -8.40 17.91
C ASN A 215 38.35 -8.15 18.53
N THR A 216 37.41 -7.72 17.70
CA THR A 216 36.00 -7.52 18.08
C THR A 216 35.10 -8.14 17.01
N SER A 217 33.78 -7.98 17.10
CA SER A 217 32.82 -8.41 16.09
C SER A 217 31.76 -7.33 15.87
N PHE A 218 31.03 -7.38 14.74
CA PHE A 218 29.94 -6.43 14.53
C PHE A 218 28.81 -6.61 15.55
N ASP A 219 28.55 -7.84 16.00
CA ASP A 219 27.58 -8.11 17.06
C ASP A 219 27.98 -7.43 18.38
N GLU A 220 29.26 -7.49 18.75
CA GLU A 220 29.78 -6.87 19.96
C GLU A 220 29.71 -5.34 19.89
N ILE A 221 30.18 -4.75 18.79
CA ILE A 221 30.09 -3.31 18.53
C ILE A 221 28.62 -2.86 18.60
N TRP A 222 27.72 -3.62 18.00
CA TRP A 222 26.29 -3.33 18.00
C TRP A 222 25.70 -3.34 19.42
N GLN A 223 25.98 -4.39 20.20
CA GLN A 223 25.51 -4.49 21.58
C GLN A 223 26.04 -3.35 22.45
N ILE A 224 27.33 -3.04 22.35
CA ILE A 224 27.95 -1.91 23.05
C ILE A 224 27.24 -0.60 22.72
N THR A 225 26.95 -0.38 21.44
CA THR A 225 26.28 0.84 20.97
C THR A 225 24.84 0.92 21.47
N LEU A 226 24.11 -0.20 21.44
CA LEU A 226 22.75 -0.26 21.98
C LEU A 226 22.71 -0.05 23.49
N ARG A 227 23.71 -0.54 24.25
CA ARG A 227 23.82 -0.31 25.70
C ARG A 227 23.93 1.17 26.06
N GLN A 228 24.50 1.97 25.18
CA GLN A 228 24.63 3.42 25.35
C GLN A 228 23.44 4.20 24.79
N SER A 229 22.51 3.53 24.09
CA SER A 229 21.33 4.19 23.54
C SER A 229 20.21 4.23 24.58
N SER A 230 19.72 5.43 24.89
CA SER A 230 18.59 5.60 25.81
C SER A 230 17.24 5.14 25.23
N PHE A 231 17.16 4.91 23.91
CA PHE A 231 15.88 4.74 23.20
C PHE A 231 15.52 3.28 22.89
N VAL A 232 16.50 2.37 22.85
CA VAL A 232 16.32 0.98 22.39
C VAL A 232 16.83 -0.03 23.43
N PHE A 233 16.51 0.20 24.70
CA PHE A 233 16.98 -0.66 25.79
C PHE A 233 16.48 -2.12 25.67
N PHE A 234 15.29 -2.33 25.08
CA PHE A 234 14.67 -3.65 24.96
C PHE A 234 15.34 -4.57 23.92
N MET A 235 16.18 -4.04 23.03
CA MET A 235 16.94 -4.84 22.04
C MET A 235 18.41 -5.03 22.42
N ARG A 236 18.80 -4.63 23.63
CA ARG A 236 20.18 -4.66 24.11
C ARG A 236 20.81 -6.05 24.05
N ASP A 237 20.03 -7.09 24.35
CA ASP A 237 20.53 -8.46 24.47
C ASP A 237 20.30 -9.29 23.19
N VAL A 238 19.71 -8.69 22.15
CA VAL A 238 19.45 -9.37 20.88
C VAL A 238 20.64 -9.12 19.94
N PRO A 239 21.31 -10.16 19.42
CA PRO A 239 22.44 -9.98 18.50
C PRO A 239 21.97 -9.31 17.19
N LEU A 240 22.87 -8.58 16.53
CA LEU A 240 22.63 -7.89 15.26
C LEU A 240 22.12 -8.85 14.20
N SER A 241 22.71 -10.04 14.10
CA SER A 241 22.28 -11.10 13.18
C SER A 241 20.79 -11.45 13.34
N ALA A 242 20.34 -11.68 14.57
CA ALA A 242 18.94 -11.99 14.85
C ALA A 242 18.01 -10.81 14.52
N GLN A 243 18.41 -9.58 14.85
CA GLN A 243 17.62 -8.38 14.53
C GLN A 243 17.48 -8.19 13.01
N VAL A 244 18.58 -8.34 12.26
CA VAL A 244 18.60 -8.20 10.80
C VAL A 244 17.72 -9.27 10.15
N LEU A 245 17.82 -10.52 10.60
CA LEU A 245 16.98 -11.61 10.10
C LEU A 245 15.51 -11.36 10.42
N PHE A 246 15.20 -10.91 11.64
CA PHE A 246 13.84 -10.57 12.05
C PHE A 246 13.26 -9.45 11.17
N PHE A 247 14.00 -8.36 10.93
CA PHE A 247 13.53 -7.27 10.08
C PHE A 247 13.39 -7.69 8.61
N TRP A 248 14.28 -8.56 8.12
CA TRP A 248 14.12 -9.12 6.78
C TRP A 248 12.87 -10.01 6.68
N LEU A 249 12.58 -10.86 7.67
CA LEU A 249 11.33 -11.63 7.70
C LEU A 249 10.09 -10.73 7.80
N LEU A 250 10.18 -9.67 8.62
CA LEU A 250 9.12 -8.68 8.77
C LEU A 250 8.85 -7.91 7.47
N SER A 251 9.82 -7.83 6.55
CA SER A 251 9.64 -7.23 5.23
C SER A 251 8.58 -7.94 4.37
N PHE A 252 8.26 -9.21 4.66
CA PHE A 252 7.18 -9.95 4.02
C PHE A 252 5.81 -9.69 4.64
N ALA A 253 5.71 -8.99 5.76
CA ALA A 253 4.44 -8.71 6.43
C ALA A 253 3.40 -7.99 5.53
N PRO A 254 3.75 -7.00 4.70
CA PRO A 254 2.80 -6.38 3.77
C PRO A 254 2.22 -7.38 2.77
N LEU A 255 3.04 -8.33 2.29
CA LEU A 255 2.60 -9.38 1.37
C LEU A 255 1.69 -10.39 2.07
N ILE A 256 2.09 -10.87 3.26
CA ILE A 256 1.27 -11.79 4.06
C ILE A 256 -0.08 -11.15 4.38
N HIS A 257 -0.08 -9.88 4.80
CA HIS A 257 -1.30 -9.14 5.06
C HIS A 257 -2.17 -9.04 3.80
N ALA A 258 -1.59 -8.73 2.65
CA ALA A 258 -2.33 -8.63 1.41
C ALA A 258 -2.96 -9.97 1.01
N ILE A 259 -2.25 -11.08 1.22
CA ILE A 259 -2.78 -12.44 1.02
C ILE A 259 -3.99 -12.68 1.94
N LEU A 260 -3.83 -12.47 3.26
CA LEU A 260 -4.90 -12.71 4.24
C LEU A 260 -6.16 -11.85 3.97
N GLU A 261 -5.99 -10.59 3.56
CA GLU A 261 -7.12 -9.73 3.19
C GLU A 261 -7.80 -10.15 1.89
N SER A 262 -7.03 -10.75 0.97
CA SER A 262 -7.49 -11.12 -0.37
C SER A 262 -8.10 -12.51 -0.46
N LEU A 263 -7.98 -13.33 0.59
CA LEU A 263 -8.45 -14.71 0.60
C LEU A 263 -9.87 -14.81 1.16
N PRO A 264 -10.77 -15.55 0.50
CA PRO A 264 -12.05 -15.93 1.09
C PRO A 264 -11.85 -16.74 2.38
N SER A 265 -12.70 -16.50 3.38
CA SER A 265 -12.62 -17.19 4.67
C SER A 265 -12.85 -18.70 4.61
N ASP A 266 -13.53 -19.15 3.55
CA ASP A 266 -13.97 -20.52 3.30
C ASP A 266 -13.07 -21.28 2.32
N GLN A 267 -12.04 -20.65 1.74
CA GLN A 267 -11.19 -21.25 0.72
C GLN A 267 -9.70 -21.12 1.05
N TRP A 268 -8.95 -22.20 0.81
CA TRP A 268 -7.50 -22.16 0.86
C TRP A 268 -6.89 -21.71 -0.47
N ILE A 269 -5.63 -21.26 -0.44
CA ILE A 269 -4.90 -20.72 -1.61
C ILE A 269 -4.91 -21.69 -2.80
N TRP A 270 -4.82 -22.99 -2.54
CA TRP A 270 -4.78 -24.03 -3.58
C TRP A 270 -6.18 -24.48 -4.07
N GLU A 271 -7.25 -24.04 -3.40
CA GLU A 271 -8.65 -24.36 -3.72
C GLU A 271 -9.41 -23.20 -4.36
N LEU A 272 -8.73 -22.06 -4.54
CA LEU A 272 -9.32 -20.85 -5.12
C LEU A 272 -9.89 -21.11 -6.52
N ASP A 273 -11.19 -20.92 -6.64
CA ASP A 273 -11.86 -20.96 -7.93
C ASP A 273 -11.68 -19.62 -8.65
N PHE A 274 -10.71 -19.59 -9.56
CA PHE A 274 -10.42 -18.42 -10.40
C PHE A 274 -11.47 -18.16 -11.50
N THR A 275 -12.50 -19.01 -11.62
CA THR A 275 -13.59 -18.87 -12.61
C THR A 275 -14.78 -18.06 -12.11
N LEU A 276 -14.77 -17.63 -10.84
CA LEU A 276 -15.84 -16.88 -10.16
C LEU A 276 -16.01 -15.43 -10.69
N ASP A 277 -16.52 -15.34 -11.93
CA ASP A 277 -17.44 -14.31 -12.45
C ASP A 277 -17.71 -14.47 -13.97
N MET A 278 -17.22 -15.55 -14.61
CA MET A 278 -17.57 -15.89 -15.99
C MET A 278 -18.80 -16.81 -15.96
N GLU A 279 -20.01 -16.23 -15.89
CA GLU A 279 -21.31 -16.89 -16.13
C GLU A 279 -21.48 -18.33 -15.62
N LYS A 280 -22.42 -18.56 -14.67
CA LYS A 280 -22.93 -19.92 -14.45
C LYS A 280 -23.34 -20.51 -15.82
N PRO A 281 -22.91 -21.75 -16.16
CA PRO A 281 -23.02 -22.33 -17.51
C PRO A 281 -24.46 -22.54 -18.03
N ASN A 282 -25.48 -22.07 -17.30
CA ASN A 282 -26.89 -22.22 -17.60
C ASN A 282 -27.62 -20.87 -17.83
N GLY A 283 -26.91 -19.74 -17.98
CA GLY A 283 -27.54 -18.45 -18.31
C GLY A 283 -28.53 -17.91 -17.26
N GLN A 284 -28.59 -18.51 -16.07
CA GLN A 284 -29.41 -17.99 -14.98
C GLN A 284 -28.68 -16.84 -14.30
N SER A 285 -29.27 -15.65 -14.40
CA SER A 285 -28.89 -14.48 -13.61
C SER A 285 -28.89 -14.88 -12.13
N ALA A 286 -27.78 -14.63 -11.44
CA ALA A 286 -27.72 -14.75 -9.99
C ALA A 286 -28.91 -13.98 -9.40
N GLY A 287 -29.66 -14.65 -8.52
CA GLY A 287 -30.83 -14.06 -7.87
C GLY A 287 -30.48 -12.73 -7.23
N ALA A 288 -31.43 -11.80 -7.22
CA ALA A 288 -31.26 -10.40 -6.81
C ALA A 288 -30.63 -10.18 -5.41
N ALA A 289 -30.50 -11.22 -4.58
CA ALA A 289 -29.88 -11.16 -3.25
C ALA A 289 -28.34 -11.36 -3.25
N ASP A 290 -27.73 -11.88 -4.31
CA ASP A 290 -26.29 -12.26 -4.35
C ASP A 290 -25.48 -11.49 -5.42
N ASN A 291 -26.05 -10.37 -5.90
CA ASN A 291 -25.49 -9.54 -6.97
C ASN A 291 -24.30 -8.65 -6.55
N SER A 292 -23.91 -8.68 -5.27
CA SER A 292 -22.80 -7.87 -4.77
C SER A 292 -21.45 -8.39 -5.29
N GLY A 293 -21.30 -9.71 -5.53
CA GLY A 293 -20.00 -10.31 -5.84
C GLY A 293 -18.99 -10.06 -4.71
N GLU A 294 -19.51 -9.97 -3.49
CA GLU A 294 -18.76 -9.73 -2.27
C GLU A 294 -18.61 -11.04 -1.50
N TYR A 295 -17.43 -11.28 -0.94
CA TYR A 295 -17.14 -12.42 -0.09
C TYR A 295 -16.59 -11.94 1.25
N GLN A 296 -16.69 -12.77 2.28
CA GLN A 296 -16.04 -12.50 3.57
C GLN A 296 -14.60 -13.02 3.53
N ASN A 297 -13.65 -12.14 3.77
CA ASN A 297 -12.24 -12.51 3.77
C ASN A 297 -11.83 -13.19 5.08
N PHE A 298 -10.61 -13.72 5.10
CA PHE A 298 -10.05 -14.42 6.26
C PHE A 298 -9.99 -13.56 7.53
N LEU A 299 -9.89 -12.23 7.40
CA LEU A 299 -9.91 -11.28 8.53
C LEU A 299 -11.32 -10.84 8.94
N GLY A 300 -12.37 -11.44 8.35
CA GLY A 300 -13.77 -11.17 8.66
C GLY A 300 -14.37 -9.94 7.97
N GLY A 301 -13.62 -9.27 7.10
CA GLY A 301 -14.07 -8.13 6.30
C GLY A 301 -14.76 -8.55 4.99
N THR A 302 -15.76 -7.79 4.55
CA THR A 302 -16.39 -7.98 3.24
C THR A 302 -15.48 -7.44 2.14
N PHE A 303 -15.20 -8.20 1.08
CA PHE A 303 -14.30 -7.84 -0.02
C PHE A 303 -14.88 -8.21 -1.37
N THR A 304 -14.42 -7.52 -2.43
CA THR A 304 -14.68 -7.93 -3.82
C THR A 304 -13.40 -8.49 -4.44
N PHE A 305 -13.50 -9.33 -5.48
CA PHE A 305 -12.31 -9.77 -6.22
C PHE A 305 -11.49 -8.60 -6.80
N GLY A 306 -12.15 -7.52 -7.21
CA GLY A 306 -11.47 -6.28 -7.63
C GLY A 306 -10.66 -5.62 -6.49
N ASP A 307 -11.21 -5.60 -5.28
CA ASP A 307 -10.47 -5.11 -4.09
C ASP A 307 -9.28 -6.00 -3.77
N SER A 308 -9.42 -7.31 -3.99
CA SER A 308 -8.40 -8.33 -3.75
C SER A 308 -7.22 -8.15 -4.70
N VAL A 309 -7.50 -7.95 -5.99
CA VAL A 309 -6.49 -7.63 -7.01
C VAL A 309 -5.68 -6.40 -6.62
N MET A 310 -6.35 -5.33 -6.21
CA MET A 310 -5.70 -4.09 -5.79
C MET A 310 -4.86 -4.27 -4.50
N MET A 311 -5.37 -5.04 -3.54
CA MET A 311 -4.69 -5.31 -2.27
C MET A 311 -3.42 -6.16 -2.48
N LEU A 312 -3.52 -7.26 -3.23
CA LEU A 312 -2.37 -8.10 -3.57
C LEU A 312 -1.33 -7.34 -4.38
N SER A 313 -1.75 -6.57 -5.40
CA SER A 313 -0.84 -5.74 -6.19
C SER A 313 -0.07 -4.74 -5.31
N SER A 314 -0.76 -4.15 -4.33
CA SER A 314 -0.17 -3.29 -3.32
C SER A 314 0.88 -4.02 -2.46
N GLY A 315 0.55 -5.22 -1.96
CA GLY A 315 1.48 -6.04 -1.16
C GLY A 315 2.71 -6.52 -1.93
N LEU A 316 2.57 -6.71 -3.25
CA LEU A 316 3.64 -7.10 -4.17
C LEU A 316 4.48 -5.91 -4.67
N GLY A 317 4.09 -4.67 -4.37
CA GLY A 317 4.76 -3.48 -4.88
C GLY A 317 4.62 -3.30 -6.39
N MET A 318 3.47 -3.68 -6.95
CA MET A 318 3.11 -3.48 -8.36
C MET A 318 2.48 -2.09 -8.55
N TYR A 319 3.32 -1.06 -8.72
CA TYR A 319 2.88 0.34 -8.78
C TYR A 319 2.04 0.70 -10.01
N LEU A 320 2.12 -0.05 -11.12
CA LEU A 320 1.24 0.16 -12.29
C LEU A 320 -0.24 -0.09 -11.95
N ILE A 321 -0.50 -0.97 -10.99
CA ILE A 321 -1.86 -1.32 -10.54
C ILE A 321 -2.19 -0.54 -9.27
N ASP A 322 -1.25 -0.46 -8.32
CA ASP A 322 -1.47 0.19 -7.03
C ASP A 322 -1.85 1.68 -7.16
N GLU A 323 -1.24 2.40 -8.12
CA GLU A 323 -1.55 3.82 -8.37
C GLU A 323 -2.96 4.05 -8.96
N GLN A 324 -3.64 2.98 -9.39
CA GLN A 324 -5.05 3.03 -9.76
C GLN A 324 -5.95 3.08 -8.52
N SER A 325 -5.56 2.43 -7.42
CA SER A 325 -6.34 2.28 -6.19
C SER A 325 -6.71 3.59 -5.47
N PRO A 326 -5.91 4.67 -5.44
CA PRO A 326 -6.37 5.93 -4.84
C PRO A 326 -7.26 6.74 -5.79
N SER A 327 -7.02 6.65 -7.10
CA SER A 327 -7.71 7.49 -8.10
C SER A 327 -9.10 6.94 -8.45
N TYR A 328 -9.24 5.63 -8.59
CA TYR A 328 -10.49 4.97 -8.96
C TYR A 328 -11.63 5.16 -7.94
N PRO A 329 -11.48 4.78 -6.64
CA PRO A 329 -12.53 4.98 -5.66
C PRO A 329 -12.79 6.47 -5.44
N ARG A 330 -11.78 7.35 -5.59
CA ARG A 330 -11.98 8.79 -5.53
C ARG A 330 -12.95 9.30 -6.58
N VAL A 331 -12.70 8.99 -7.85
CA VAL A 331 -13.55 9.47 -8.93
C VAL A 331 -14.95 8.86 -8.83
N LYS A 332 -15.04 7.58 -8.43
CA LYS A 332 -16.33 6.94 -8.14
C LYS A 332 -17.09 7.68 -7.05
N THR A 333 -16.45 7.97 -5.91
CA THR A 333 -17.04 8.72 -4.79
C THR A 333 -17.45 10.13 -5.21
N TYR A 334 -16.61 10.86 -5.95
CA TYR A 334 -16.97 12.19 -6.41
C TYR A 334 -18.13 12.19 -7.40
N ARG A 335 -18.19 11.25 -8.34
CA ARG A 335 -19.32 11.14 -9.26
C ARG A 335 -20.64 10.89 -8.53
N VAL A 336 -20.61 10.07 -7.47
CA VAL A 336 -21.81 9.85 -6.64
C VAL A 336 -22.19 11.15 -5.91
N LEU A 337 -21.24 11.78 -5.22
CA LEU A 337 -21.50 13.02 -4.46
C LEU A 337 -21.94 14.19 -5.35
N ASP A 338 -21.33 14.36 -6.53
CA ASP A 338 -21.67 15.45 -7.46
C ASP A 338 -23.05 15.23 -8.08
N LYS A 339 -23.43 13.98 -8.38
CA LYS A 339 -24.80 13.64 -8.81
C LYS A 339 -25.83 13.96 -7.74
N LEU A 340 -25.56 13.57 -6.49
CA LEU A 340 -26.44 13.87 -5.35
C LEU A 340 -26.62 15.39 -5.19
N LEU A 341 -25.52 16.14 -5.20
CA LEU A 341 -25.57 17.60 -5.09
C LEU A 341 -26.35 18.25 -6.23
N HIS A 342 -26.20 17.75 -7.47
CA HIS A 342 -26.95 18.26 -8.62
C HIS A 342 -28.45 17.94 -8.51
N CYS A 343 -28.83 16.74 -8.05
CA CYS A 343 -30.24 16.38 -7.87
C CYS A 343 -30.90 17.29 -6.83
N LEU A 344 -30.26 17.45 -5.67
CA LEU A 344 -30.76 18.32 -4.60
C LEU A 344 -30.93 19.78 -5.06
N LYS A 345 -29.95 20.32 -5.81
CA LYS A 345 -30.05 21.69 -6.36
C LYS A 345 -31.18 21.86 -7.38
N LYS A 346 -31.48 20.83 -8.17
CA LYS A 346 -32.52 20.87 -9.21
C LYS A 346 -33.93 20.76 -8.61
N ASP A 347 -34.07 19.99 -7.53
CA ASP A 347 -35.35 19.72 -6.89
C ASP A 347 -35.83 20.85 -5.95
N HIS A 348 -34.99 21.87 -5.69
CA HIS A 348 -35.31 23.03 -4.86
C HIS A 348 -36.45 23.92 -5.42
N GLY A 349 -37.02 23.58 -6.59
CA GLY A 349 -38.18 24.25 -7.18
C GLY A 349 -39.48 23.45 -7.16
N ASN A 350 -39.51 22.22 -6.61
CA ASN A 350 -40.71 21.37 -6.60
C ASN A 350 -40.81 20.58 -5.28
N ASP A 351 -41.64 21.04 -4.35
CA ASP A 351 -41.64 20.65 -2.93
C ASP A 351 -41.84 19.14 -2.68
N ASP A 352 -42.73 18.45 -3.41
CA ASP A 352 -43.03 17.04 -3.15
C ASP A 352 -41.90 16.07 -3.59
N ASN A 353 -41.12 16.43 -4.62
CA ASN A 353 -39.99 15.60 -5.08
C ASN A 353 -38.73 15.80 -4.23
N SER A 354 -38.63 16.93 -3.54
CA SER A 354 -37.45 17.31 -2.75
C SER A 354 -37.26 16.42 -1.51
N VAL A 355 -38.36 15.90 -0.93
CA VAL A 355 -38.37 15.03 0.26
C VAL A 355 -37.74 13.66 -0.07
N THR A 356 -38.20 13.04 -1.16
CA THR A 356 -37.72 11.72 -1.61
C THR A 356 -36.25 11.78 -2.02
N SER A 357 -35.86 12.87 -2.71
CA SER A 357 -34.48 13.16 -3.15
C SER A 357 -33.51 13.29 -1.96
N SER A 358 -33.92 13.95 -0.87
CA SER A 358 -33.10 14.12 0.34
C SER A 358 -32.92 12.81 1.12
N GLN A 359 -33.97 11.97 1.17
CA GLN A 359 -33.93 10.69 1.88
C GLN A 359 -33.10 9.63 1.12
N GLU A 360 -33.17 9.63 -0.21
CA GLU A 360 -32.29 8.83 -1.07
C GLU A 360 -30.83 9.29 -0.95
N ALA A 361 -30.58 10.61 -0.91
CA ALA A 361 -29.24 11.15 -0.72
C ALA A 361 -28.59 10.73 0.61
N LEU A 362 -29.35 10.67 1.72
CA LEU A 362 -28.85 10.21 3.02
C LEU A 362 -28.43 8.73 3.00
N ASN A 363 -29.19 7.87 2.30
CA ASN A 363 -28.81 6.46 2.12
C ASN A 363 -27.55 6.33 1.25
N ASP A 364 -27.48 7.11 0.17
CA ASP A 364 -26.42 7.03 -0.83
C ASP A 364 -25.09 7.65 -0.37
N MET A 365 -25.10 8.53 0.64
CA MET A 365 -23.87 9.08 1.24
C MET A 365 -23.04 8.07 2.03
N ARG A 366 -23.66 6.99 2.53
CA ARG A 366 -22.97 5.99 3.35
C ARG A 366 -21.94 5.19 2.55
N GLN A 367 -22.32 4.76 1.35
CA GLN A 367 -21.51 3.86 0.54
C GLN A 367 -20.16 4.50 0.11
N PRO A 368 -20.09 5.76 -0.36
CA PRO A 368 -18.83 6.43 -0.68
C PRO A 368 -17.87 6.56 0.51
N LEU A 369 -18.39 6.87 1.70
CA LEU A 369 -17.58 6.96 2.92
C LEU A 369 -17.05 5.59 3.35
N GLN A 370 -17.87 4.55 3.26
CA GLN A 370 -17.44 3.19 3.56
C GLN A 370 -16.37 2.70 2.56
N ILE A 371 -16.57 2.93 1.26
CA ILE A 371 -15.57 2.61 0.22
C ILE A 371 -14.26 3.36 0.50
N TYR A 372 -14.34 4.64 0.87
CA TYR A 372 -13.15 5.43 1.18
C TYR A 372 -12.41 4.92 2.42
N THR A 373 -13.13 4.71 3.53
CA THR A 373 -12.54 4.18 4.78
C THR A 373 -11.91 2.81 4.52
N ARG A 374 -12.67 1.88 3.93
CA ARG A 374 -12.25 0.48 3.72
C ARG A 374 -11.08 0.38 2.74
N ASN A 375 -11.18 1.05 1.59
CA ASN A 375 -10.25 0.78 0.49
C ASN A 375 -9.07 1.76 0.44
N ALA A 376 -9.21 2.99 0.91
CA ALA A 376 -8.13 3.98 0.83
C ALA A 376 -7.45 4.19 2.19
N LEU A 377 -8.21 4.46 3.25
CA LEU A 377 -7.62 4.76 4.56
C LEU A 377 -7.05 3.54 5.25
N THR A 378 -7.78 2.42 5.31
CA THR A 378 -7.26 1.18 5.91
C THR A 378 -6.02 0.69 5.16
N ARG A 379 -6.05 0.65 3.83
CA ARG A 379 -4.88 0.29 3.01
C ARG A 379 -3.70 1.24 3.24
N CYS A 380 -3.94 2.54 3.29
CA CYS A 380 -2.89 3.53 3.54
C CYS A 380 -2.30 3.38 4.94
N PHE A 381 -3.13 3.24 5.97
CA PHE A 381 -2.71 3.01 7.34
C PHE A 381 -1.80 1.78 7.44
N LEU A 382 -2.27 0.66 6.89
CA LEU A 382 -1.52 -0.59 6.87
C LEU A 382 -0.21 -0.44 6.11
N LYS A 383 -0.19 0.21 4.94
CA LYS A 383 1.04 0.50 4.19
C LYS A 383 2.02 1.36 5.00
N VAL A 384 1.55 2.43 5.65
CA VAL A 384 2.43 3.30 6.42
C VAL A 384 3.06 2.57 7.59
N ILE A 385 2.30 1.73 8.29
CA ILE A 385 2.82 0.97 9.42
C ILE A 385 3.71 -0.19 8.95
N THR A 386 3.17 -1.08 8.11
CA THR A 386 3.87 -2.31 7.73
C THR A 386 5.01 -2.03 6.75
N LEU A 387 4.75 -1.30 5.65
CA LEU A 387 5.75 -1.02 4.63
C LEU A 387 6.63 0.19 5.00
N GLY A 388 6.06 1.23 5.59
CA GLY A 388 6.78 2.44 5.97
C GLY A 388 7.62 2.22 7.22
N LEU A 389 6.96 2.12 8.38
CA LEU A 389 7.64 2.06 9.67
C LEU A 389 8.43 0.76 9.84
N PHE A 390 7.79 -0.39 9.68
CA PHE A 390 8.42 -1.67 9.98
C PHE A 390 9.42 -2.12 8.92
N ASN A 391 9.04 -2.07 7.63
CA ASN A 391 9.92 -2.52 6.57
C ASN A 391 10.96 -1.46 6.19
N SER A 392 10.56 -0.22 5.89
CA SER A 392 11.50 0.78 5.37
C SER A 392 12.32 1.46 6.47
N ALA A 393 11.67 2.07 7.47
CA ALA A 393 12.39 2.91 8.43
C ALA A 393 13.36 2.11 9.30
N LEU A 394 12.91 1.01 9.91
CA LEU A 394 13.78 0.17 10.76
C LEU A 394 14.96 -0.39 9.95
N GLN A 395 14.71 -0.89 8.74
CA GLN A 395 15.75 -1.44 7.89
C GLN A 395 16.77 -0.40 7.46
N ILE A 396 16.34 0.81 7.09
CA ILE A 396 17.25 1.92 6.75
C ILE A 396 18.16 2.23 7.95
N HIS A 397 17.60 2.29 9.17
CA HIS A 397 18.40 2.55 10.38
C HIS A 397 19.47 1.48 10.62
N VAL A 398 19.12 0.20 10.44
CA VAL A 398 20.07 -0.90 10.57
C VAL A 398 21.11 -0.87 9.46
N GLN A 399 20.72 -0.66 8.21
CA GLN A 399 21.63 -0.53 7.05
C GLN A 399 22.66 0.59 7.26
N ILE A 400 22.22 1.76 7.70
CA ILE A 400 23.11 2.90 7.98
C ILE A 400 24.04 2.58 9.14
N SER A 401 23.57 1.89 10.18
CA SER A 401 24.41 1.52 11.32
C SER A 401 25.49 0.53 10.94
N VAL A 402 25.13 -0.51 10.18
CA VAL A 402 26.08 -1.52 9.69
C VAL A 402 27.08 -0.91 8.72
N TYR A 403 26.65 0.05 7.91
CA TYR A 403 27.55 0.86 7.08
C TYR A 403 28.52 1.71 7.93
N ALA A 404 28.02 2.34 9.00
CA ALA A 404 28.85 3.12 9.92
C ALA A 404 29.91 2.24 10.61
N MET A 405 29.50 1.07 11.14
CA MET A 405 30.41 0.11 11.79
C MET A 405 31.49 -0.37 10.82
N PHE A 406 31.12 -0.71 9.59
CA PHE A 406 32.09 -1.12 8.57
C PHE A 406 33.08 -0.01 8.24
N ARG A 407 32.61 1.23 8.10
CA ARG A 407 33.50 2.35 7.81
C ARG A 407 34.47 2.66 8.95
N ALA A 408 34.00 2.57 10.20
CA ALA A 408 34.84 2.80 11.37
C ALA A 408 35.89 1.71 11.59
N THR A 409 35.66 0.50 11.06
CA THR A 409 36.56 -0.66 11.20
C THR A 409 37.47 -0.88 9.98
N ALA A 410 37.11 -0.36 8.80
CA ALA A 410 37.89 -0.55 7.58
C ALA A 410 39.17 0.32 7.56
N GLN A 411 40.35 -0.33 7.59
CA GLN A 411 41.66 0.33 7.54
C GLN A 411 41.87 1.20 6.29
N ASN A 412 41.39 0.73 5.13
CA ASN A 412 41.32 1.53 3.92
C ASN A 412 39.90 2.11 3.85
N LYS A 413 39.77 3.44 4.01
CA LYS A 413 38.53 4.24 3.97
C LYS A 413 37.77 4.19 2.63
N THR A 414 37.73 3.02 1.99
CA THR A 414 37.03 2.73 0.74
C THR A 414 35.54 2.73 1.00
N VAL A 415 34.82 3.45 0.14
CA VAL A 415 33.38 3.57 0.21
C VAL A 415 32.76 2.32 -0.40
N ASP A 416 32.03 1.52 0.41
CA ASP A 416 31.23 0.40 -0.12
C ASP A 416 30.00 0.96 -0.86
N PHE A 417 30.17 1.19 -2.16
CA PHE A 417 29.14 1.76 -3.03
C PHE A 417 27.86 0.93 -3.05
N GLN A 418 27.93 -0.41 -2.93
CA GLN A 418 26.76 -1.27 -2.96
C GLN A 418 25.85 -1.02 -1.75
N ARG A 419 26.43 -0.84 -0.57
CA ARG A 419 25.67 -0.49 0.65
C ARG A 419 25.01 0.89 0.53
N LEU A 420 25.72 1.87 -0.04
CA LEU A 420 25.14 3.21 -0.27
C LEU A 420 23.99 3.19 -1.28
N VAL A 421 24.12 2.43 -2.37
CA VAL A 421 23.01 2.24 -3.33
C VAL A 421 21.81 1.58 -2.65
N SER A 422 22.03 0.56 -1.81
CA SER A 422 20.96 -0.06 -1.02
C SER A 422 20.22 0.96 -0.14
N ILE A 423 20.98 1.78 0.61
CA ILE A 423 20.41 2.82 1.47
C ILE A 423 19.64 3.85 0.63
N GLY A 424 20.19 4.25 -0.52
CA GLY A 424 19.57 5.19 -1.45
C GLY A 424 18.26 4.67 -2.03
N LEU A 425 18.21 3.39 -2.45
CA LEU A 425 16.99 2.74 -2.94
C LEU A 425 15.91 2.66 -1.84
N SER A 426 16.29 2.27 -0.62
CA SER A 426 15.37 2.22 0.52
C SER A 426 14.82 3.61 0.88
N LEU A 427 15.68 4.64 0.90
CA LEU A 427 15.25 6.03 1.11
C LEU A 427 14.33 6.53 -0.02
N GLY A 428 14.64 6.21 -1.28
CA GLY A 428 13.79 6.52 -2.43
C GLY A 428 12.42 5.86 -2.31
N GLY A 429 12.37 4.58 -1.95
CA GLY A 429 11.13 3.86 -1.65
C GLY A 429 10.31 4.51 -0.53
N ALA A 430 10.96 4.92 0.56
CA ALA A 430 10.32 5.63 1.66
C ALA A 430 9.70 6.97 1.22
N LEU A 431 10.39 7.74 0.36
CA LEU A 431 9.86 8.99 -0.20
C LEU A 431 8.64 8.74 -1.10
N PHE A 432 8.65 7.70 -1.93
CA PHE A 432 7.47 7.34 -2.73
C PHE A 432 6.27 6.96 -1.88
N LEU A 433 6.49 6.29 -0.75
CA LEU A 433 5.42 5.98 0.19
C LEU A 433 4.79 7.26 0.76
N LEU A 434 5.59 8.26 1.14
CA LEU A 434 5.09 9.55 1.63
C LEU A 434 4.19 10.26 0.62
N ILE A 435 4.55 10.22 -0.67
CA ILE A 435 3.73 10.77 -1.76
C ILE A 435 2.35 10.09 -1.80
N ASN A 436 2.30 8.77 -1.59
CA ASN A 436 1.04 8.03 -1.58
C ASN A 436 0.19 8.36 -0.35
N VAL A 437 0.81 8.54 0.82
CA VAL A 437 0.11 8.98 2.03
C VAL A 437 -0.52 10.35 1.85
N GLU A 438 0.24 11.29 1.29
CA GLU A 438 -0.24 12.65 1.02
C GLU A 438 -1.46 12.62 0.11
N LYS A 439 -1.43 11.85 -0.99
CA LYS A 439 -2.58 11.67 -1.90
C LYS A 439 -3.83 11.19 -1.16
N VAL A 440 -3.69 10.17 -0.30
CA VAL A 440 -4.83 9.59 0.44
C VAL A 440 -5.39 10.58 1.46
N LEU A 441 -4.52 11.27 2.22
CA LEU A 441 -4.94 12.27 3.20
C LEU A 441 -5.63 13.47 2.54
N PHE A 442 -5.06 13.98 1.45
CA PHE A 442 -5.64 15.07 0.68
C PHE A 442 -7.03 14.70 0.13
N TYR A 443 -7.14 13.48 -0.41
CA TYR A 443 -8.42 12.97 -0.90
C TYR A 443 -9.46 12.89 0.22
N GLY A 444 -9.11 12.34 1.38
CA GLY A 444 -10.03 12.22 2.51
C GLY A 444 -10.53 13.56 3.01
N HIS A 445 -9.64 14.55 3.07
CA HIS A 445 -10.02 15.91 3.41
C HIS A 445 -11.04 16.49 2.43
N THR A 446 -10.83 16.27 1.14
CA THR A 446 -11.74 16.79 0.10
C THR A 446 -13.07 16.03 0.08
N ALA A 447 -13.07 14.71 0.34
CA ALA A 447 -14.28 13.90 0.41
C ALA A 447 -15.17 14.31 1.59
N ILE A 448 -14.58 14.53 2.78
CA ILE A 448 -15.30 15.02 3.96
C ILE A 448 -15.93 16.38 3.67
N ARG A 449 -15.18 17.32 3.07
CA ARG A 449 -15.73 18.64 2.72
C ARG A 449 -16.94 18.56 1.78
N LYS A 450 -16.87 17.76 0.72
CA LYS A 450 -18.01 17.59 -0.19
C LYS A 450 -19.24 17.01 0.50
N VAL A 451 -19.02 16.14 1.48
CA VAL A 451 -20.08 15.56 2.29
C VAL A 451 -20.67 16.60 3.25
N GLU A 452 -19.84 17.43 3.88
CA GLU A 452 -20.29 18.58 4.68
C GLU A 452 -21.14 19.55 3.83
N ASP A 453 -20.74 19.80 2.58
CA ASP A 453 -21.50 20.64 1.64
C ASP A 453 -22.89 20.05 1.33
N VAL A 454 -22.98 18.74 1.09
CA VAL A 454 -24.28 18.05 0.88
C VAL A 454 -25.15 18.12 2.13
N MET A 455 -24.56 17.91 3.31
CA MET A 455 -25.27 17.99 4.59
C MET A 455 -25.76 19.40 4.92
N ALA A 456 -24.98 20.43 4.61
CA ALA A 456 -25.40 21.82 4.77
C ALA A 456 -26.65 22.12 3.93
N HIS A 457 -26.67 21.64 2.69
CA HIS A 457 -27.81 21.83 1.79
C HIS A 457 -29.08 21.09 2.26
N ILE A 458 -28.93 19.88 2.82
CA ILE A 458 -30.05 19.15 3.44
C ILE A 458 -30.58 19.92 4.66
N ASN A 459 -29.71 20.47 5.51
CA ASN A 459 -30.13 21.23 6.70
C ASN A 459 -30.82 22.56 6.39
N GLU A 460 -30.48 23.19 5.25
CA GLU A 460 -31.15 24.41 4.78
C GLU A 460 -32.57 24.12 4.26
N SER A 461 -32.83 22.89 3.82
CA SER A 461 -34.18 22.47 3.44
C SER A 461 -35.05 22.30 4.68
N SER A 462 -36.06 23.15 4.84
CA SER A 462 -36.92 23.23 6.03
C SER A 462 -37.96 22.10 6.10
N MET A 463 -37.51 20.84 6.08
CA MET A 463 -38.38 19.66 5.99
C MET A 463 -38.58 18.95 7.35
N PRO A 464 -39.74 18.33 7.58
CA PRO A 464 -39.99 17.55 8.79
C PRO A 464 -39.15 16.26 8.81
N VAL A 465 -38.40 16.06 9.90
CA VAL A 465 -37.49 14.92 10.07
C VAL A 465 -38.27 13.64 10.38
N THR A 466 -38.09 12.57 9.58
CA THR A 466 -38.66 11.24 9.90
C THR A 466 -37.69 10.38 10.72
N TRP A 467 -38.20 9.35 11.40
CA TRP A 467 -37.37 8.38 12.15
C TRP A 467 -36.35 7.64 11.26
N LYS A 468 -36.71 7.38 10.00
CA LYS A 468 -35.82 6.73 9.02
C LYS A 468 -34.65 7.65 8.66
N ASP A 469 -34.89 8.95 8.56
CA ASP A 469 -33.84 9.96 8.33
C ASP A 469 -32.88 10.03 9.52
N LEU A 470 -33.42 9.95 10.73
CA LEU A 470 -32.61 9.95 11.95
C LEU A 470 -31.68 8.71 12.01
N LYS A 471 -32.19 7.52 11.67
CA LYS A 471 -31.39 6.29 11.60
C LYS A 471 -30.28 6.40 10.55
N ASN A 472 -30.59 6.92 9.37
CA ASN A 472 -29.62 7.12 8.29
C ASN A 472 -28.58 8.18 8.64
N TYR A 473 -29.00 9.28 9.28
CA TYR A 473 -28.11 10.31 9.81
C TYR A 473 -27.13 9.76 10.85
N PHE A 474 -27.59 8.91 11.78
CA PHE A 474 -26.69 8.26 12.74
C PHE A 474 -25.73 7.28 12.08
N ALA A 475 -26.18 6.50 11.09
CA ALA A 475 -25.32 5.60 10.32
C ALA A 475 -24.24 6.38 9.55
N TYR A 476 -24.62 7.51 8.96
CA TYR A 476 -23.73 8.47 8.31
C TYR A 476 -22.69 9.04 9.31
N ARG A 477 -23.15 9.60 10.43
CA ARG A 477 -22.26 10.17 11.47
C ARG A 477 -21.28 9.13 12.01
N SER A 478 -21.72 7.89 12.16
CA SER A 478 -20.84 6.78 12.52
C SER A 478 -19.75 6.54 11.47
N ALA A 479 -20.11 6.54 10.18
CA ALA A 479 -19.13 6.37 9.09
C ALA A 479 -18.15 7.56 9.01
N GLU A 480 -18.63 8.79 9.16
CA GLU A 480 -17.81 10.01 9.23
C GLU A 480 -16.81 9.95 10.38
N MET A 481 -17.26 9.60 11.59
CA MET A 481 -16.40 9.45 12.76
C MET A 481 -15.31 8.40 12.56
N GLN A 482 -15.60 7.31 11.85
CA GLN A 482 -14.60 6.32 11.46
C GLN A 482 -13.56 6.93 10.51
N VAL A 483 -13.97 7.64 9.46
CA VAL A 483 -13.04 8.33 8.55
C VAL A 483 -12.14 9.29 9.31
N ILE A 484 -12.70 10.12 10.20
CA ILE A 484 -11.94 11.10 10.99
C ILE A 484 -10.89 10.39 11.85
N ARG A 485 -11.28 9.30 12.54
CA ARG A 485 -10.39 8.52 13.39
C ARG A 485 -9.25 7.88 12.59
N TYR A 486 -9.56 7.17 11.51
CA TYR A 486 -8.55 6.53 10.67
C TYR A 486 -7.62 7.55 10.01
N ARG A 487 -8.15 8.69 9.56
CA ARG A 487 -7.34 9.81 9.05
C ARG A 487 -6.37 10.32 10.12
N GLY A 488 -6.82 10.44 11.37
CA GLY A 488 -5.97 10.75 12.52
C GLY A 488 -4.83 9.74 12.65
N TYR A 489 -5.13 8.44 12.67
CA TYR A 489 -4.13 7.39 12.75
C TYR A 489 -3.12 7.42 11.61
N VAL A 490 -3.57 7.58 10.35
CA VAL A 490 -2.69 7.71 9.19
C VAL A 490 -1.78 8.93 9.34
N ARG A 491 -2.33 10.07 9.78
CA ARG A 491 -1.55 11.31 9.97
C ARG A 491 -0.47 11.16 11.03
N TYR A 492 -0.79 10.62 12.20
CA TYR A 492 0.20 10.40 13.26
C TYR A 492 1.25 9.38 12.84
N SER A 493 0.85 8.29 12.20
CA SER A 493 1.78 7.27 11.68
C SER A 493 2.72 7.87 10.63
N ALA A 494 2.21 8.76 9.76
CA ALA A 494 3.01 9.47 8.77
C ALA A 494 4.01 10.44 9.43
N ILE A 495 3.61 11.18 10.46
CA ILE A 495 4.52 12.06 11.22
C ILE A 495 5.64 11.24 11.85
N THR A 496 5.30 10.13 12.54
CA THR A 496 6.29 9.22 13.12
C THR A 496 7.24 8.70 12.04
N PHE A 497 6.70 8.29 10.88
CA PHE A 497 7.51 7.79 9.77
C PHE A 497 8.48 8.86 9.23
N VAL A 498 8.02 10.11 9.01
CA VAL A 498 8.87 11.23 8.59
C VAL A 498 9.98 11.50 9.61
N LEU A 499 9.67 11.49 10.91
CA LEU A 499 10.67 11.66 11.96
C LEU A 499 11.71 10.54 11.93
N CYS A 500 11.28 9.27 11.78
CA CYS A 500 12.19 8.14 11.66
C CYS A 500 13.12 8.27 10.43
N ILE A 501 12.60 8.69 9.27
CA ILE A 501 13.40 8.92 8.06
C ILE A 501 14.35 10.12 8.24
N GLY A 502 13.90 11.21 8.85
CA GLY A 502 14.74 12.37 9.15
C GLY A 502 15.91 12.01 10.08
N LEU A 503 15.65 11.19 11.10
CA LEU A 503 16.69 10.64 11.98
C LEU A 503 17.66 9.73 11.21
N ALA A 504 17.16 8.89 10.29
CA ALA A 504 18.01 8.06 9.45
C ALA A 504 18.93 8.90 8.56
N ILE A 505 18.40 9.93 7.89
CA ILE A 505 19.20 10.85 7.06
C ILE A 505 20.25 11.55 7.91
N THR A 506 19.87 12.02 9.10
CA THR A 506 20.80 12.66 10.04
C THR A 506 21.92 11.69 10.43
N LYS A 507 21.56 10.45 10.77
CA LYS A 507 22.52 9.39 11.10
C LYS A 507 23.47 9.13 9.93
N LEU A 508 22.96 9.01 8.70
CA LEU A 508 23.78 8.83 7.49
C LEU A 508 24.76 9.99 7.31
N CYS A 509 24.32 11.23 7.45
CA CYS A 509 25.19 12.41 7.39
C CYS A 509 26.28 12.36 8.47
N MET A 510 25.94 11.92 9.69
CA MET A 510 26.90 11.80 10.78
C MET A 510 27.95 10.70 10.55
N VAL A 511 27.64 9.65 9.79
CA VAL A 511 28.65 8.65 9.36
C VAL A 511 29.81 9.30 8.59
N PHE A 512 29.57 10.43 7.90
CA PHE A 512 30.62 11.16 7.19
C PHE A 512 31.33 12.22 8.04
N ARG A 513 30.71 12.68 9.14
CA ARG A 513 31.31 13.65 10.06
C ARG A 513 32.11 13.01 11.20
N CYS A 514 31.68 11.83 11.65
CA CYS A 514 32.31 11.03 12.68
C CYS A 514 32.95 9.77 12.02
N PRO A 515 34.12 9.87 11.36
CA PRO A 515 34.66 8.74 10.59
C PRO A 515 35.11 7.56 11.46
N ASP A 516 35.60 7.84 12.67
CA ASP A 516 36.18 6.86 13.59
C ASP A 516 35.28 6.60 14.82
N SER A 517 34.03 7.09 14.77
CA SER A 517 33.10 7.07 15.90
C SER A 517 31.66 6.87 15.45
N MET A 518 30.83 6.30 16.31
CA MET A 518 29.43 6.03 16.00
C MET A 518 28.52 7.10 16.58
N TRP A 519 27.63 7.63 15.75
CA TRP A 519 26.62 8.58 16.22
C TRP A 519 25.47 7.84 16.91
N ASN A 520 25.18 8.23 18.15
CA ASN A 520 24.08 7.71 18.94
C ASN A 520 23.29 8.86 19.58
N LEU A 521 21.97 8.72 19.62
CA LEU A 521 21.09 9.75 20.18
C LEU A 521 21.07 9.59 21.71
N GLY A 522 21.68 10.53 22.45
CA GLY A 522 21.62 10.58 23.91
C GLY A 522 22.96 10.55 24.66
N SER A 523 24.10 10.41 23.98
CA SER A 523 25.41 10.54 24.61
C SER A 523 25.79 12.02 24.80
N HIS A 524 26.48 12.35 25.90
CA HIS A 524 27.01 13.70 26.18
C HIS A 524 27.95 14.22 25.07
N HIS A 525 28.54 13.31 24.29
CA HIS A 525 29.28 13.57 23.06
C HIS A 525 28.54 12.96 21.88
N SER A 526 28.24 13.73 20.84
CA SER A 526 27.41 13.28 19.70
C SER A 526 28.05 12.17 18.85
N CYS A 527 29.38 12.06 18.85
CA CYS A 527 30.10 10.91 18.31
C CYS A 527 30.68 10.08 19.46
N VAL A 528 30.32 8.80 19.55
CA VAL A 528 30.89 7.85 20.52
C VAL A 528 32.13 7.23 19.91
N ASP A 529 33.28 7.46 20.55
CA ASP A 529 34.55 6.83 20.16
C ASP A 529 34.55 5.34 20.56
N LEU A 530 34.61 4.47 19.55
CA LEU A 530 34.65 3.02 19.71
C LEU A 530 35.88 2.55 20.51
N ALA A 531 37.01 3.26 20.40
CA ALA A 531 38.23 2.90 21.12
C ALA A 531 38.05 3.04 22.64
N SER A 532 37.46 4.15 23.08
CA SER A 532 37.19 4.39 24.49
C SER A 532 36.28 3.34 25.14
N VAL A 533 35.36 2.75 24.36
CA VAL A 533 34.38 1.80 24.89
C VAL A 533 34.90 0.37 24.86
N LEU A 534 35.64 -0.01 23.83
CA LEU A 534 36.26 -1.34 23.72
C LEU A 534 37.38 -1.56 24.75
N VAL A 535 38.07 -0.50 25.17
CA VAL A 535 39.06 -0.59 26.26
C VAL A 535 38.37 -0.89 27.59
N VAL A 536 37.27 -0.19 27.90
CA VAL A 536 36.53 -0.35 29.16
C VAL A 536 35.83 -1.71 29.27
N SER A 537 35.44 -2.34 28.15
CA SER A 537 34.83 -3.67 28.19
C SER A 537 35.82 -4.80 28.43
N ASN A 538 37.12 -4.57 28.16
CA ASN A 538 38.18 -5.57 28.30
C ASN A 538 38.93 -5.48 29.64
N THR A 539 38.68 -4.44 30.43
CA THR A 539 39.11 -4.28 31.83
C THR A 539 38.02 -4.73 32.78
#